data_AF-A0A2P5C5K1-F1
#
_entry.id   AF-A0A2P5C5K1-F1
#
_cell.length_a   1.000
_cell.length_b   1.000
_cell.length_c   1.000
_cell.angle_alpha   90.00
_cell.angle_beta   90.00
_cell.angle_gamma   90.00
#
_symmetry.space_group_name_H-M   'P 1'
#
loop_
_entity.id
_entity.type
_entity.pdbx_description
1 polymer ?
#
loop_
_entity_poly.entity_id
_entity_poly.type
_entity_poly.pdbx_seq_one_letter_code
_entity_poly.pdbx_strand_id
1 'polypeptide(L)'
;MALLQRSLFCSVFGLVYILLVSNLCLAADPTVSYEFHVSYITASPLGVPQQVIAVNGKFPGPRINATTNYNVFVNVFNELDEDLLLTW
;
A
#
# COMPACT_ATOMS: atom_id res chain seq x y z
N MET A 1 -48.64 -18.66 24.85
CA MET A 1 -48.51 -18.76 23.38
C MET A 1 -47.75 -17.58 22.76
N ALA A 2 -48.17 -16.32 22.95
CA ALA A 2 -47.58 -15.15 22.27
C ALA A 2 -46.10 -14.82 22.61
N LEU A 3 -45.65 -15.08 23.85
CA LEU A 3 -44.26 -14.86 24.26
C LEU A 3 -43.27 -15.83 23.59
N LEU A 4 -43.68 -17.08 23.40
CA LEU A 4 -42.89 -18.10 22.72
C LEU A 4 -42.70 -17.75 21.24
N GLN A 5 -43.76 -17.27 20.59
CA GLN A 5 -43.73 -16.86 19.18
C GLN A 5 -42.83 -15.65 18.95
N ARG A 6 -42.82 -14.66 19.86
CA ARG A 6 -41.89 -13.51 19.82
C ARG A 6 -40.43 -13.95 19.97
N SER A 7 -40.15 -14.87 20.89
CA SER A 7 -38.82 -15.44 21.09
C SER A 7 -38.31 -16.16 19.84
N LEU A 8 -39.17 -16.93 19.17
CA LEU A 8 -38.88 -17.62 17.91
C LEU A 8 -38.59 -16.64 16.75
N PHE A 9 -39.34 -15.54 16.64
CA PHE A 9 -39.06 -14.54 15.62
C PHE A 9 -37.69 -13.87 15.84
N CYS A 10 -37.34 -13.52 17.07
CA CYS A 10 -36.03 -12.94 17.38
C CYS A 10 -34.87 -13.91 17.09
N SER A 11 -35.02 -15.20 17.41
CA SER A 11 -33.98 -16.19 17.15
C SER A 11 -33.80 -16.48 15.66
N VAL A 12 -34.88 -16.51 14.86
CA VAL A 12 -34.81 -16.67 13.40
C VAL A 12 -34.13 -15.47 12.75
N PHE A 13 -34.48 -14.23 13.14
CA PHE A 13 -33.80 -13.03 12.63
C PHE A 13 -32.31 -13.02 12.99
N GLY A 14 -31.96 -13.44 14.22
CA GLY A 14 -30.58 -13.58 14.65
C GLY A 14 -29.79 -14.60 13.83
N LEU A 15 -30.38 -15.77 13.54
CA LEU A 15 -29.76 -16.81 12.70
C LEU A 15 -29.56 -16.36 11.26
N VAL A 16 -30.56 -15.70 10.65
CA VAL A 16 -30.45 -15.15 9.29
C VAL A 16 -29.33 -14.12 9.21
N TYR A 17 -29.21 -13.25 10.23
CA TYR A 17 -28.12 -12.28 10.30
C TYR A 17 -26.73 -12.93 10.39
N ILE A 18 -26.58 -13.96 11.24
CA ILE A 18 -25.30 -14.70 11.35
C ILE A 18 -24.96 -15.40 10.04
N LEU A 19 -25.92 -16.04 9.37
CA LEU A 19 -25.69 -16.70 8.08
C LEU A 19 -25.28 -15.70 6.99
N LEU A 20 -25.91 -14.52 6.94
CA LEU A 20 -25.56 -13.45 6.01
C LEU A 20 -24.13 -12.93 6.21
N VAL A 21 -23.67 -12.82 7.46
CA VAL A 21 -22.35 -12.24 7.79
C VAL A 21 -21.24 -13.30 7.82
N SER A 22 -21.58 -14.59 7.94
CA SER A 22 -20.61 -15.70 8.09
C SER A 22 -19.63 -15.87 6.92
N ASN A 23 -19.95 -15.34 5.73
CA ASN A 23 -19.10 -15.42 4.54
C ASN A 23 -18.15 -14.22 4.38
N LEU A 24 -18.17 -13.26 5.30
CA LEU A 24 -17.23 -12.14 5.26
C LEU A 24 -15.87 -12.59 5.80
N CYS A 25 -14.93 -12.86 4.90
CA CYS A 25 -13.52 -13.00 5.23
C CYS A 25 -12.71 -11.86 4.60
N LEU A 26 -11.75 -11.32 5.36
CA LEU A 26 -10.74 -10.39 4.86
C LEU A 26 -9.42 -11.14 4.80
N ALA A 27 -9.03 -11.57 3.60
CA ALA A 27 -7.82 -12.35 3.34
C ALA A 27 -6.77 -11.56 2.54
N ALA A 28 -6.85 -10.22 2.57
CA ALA A 28 -5.89 -9.39 1.85
C ALA A 28 -4.56 -9.31 2.61
N ASP A 29 -3.45 -9.45 1.89
CA ASP A 29 -2.11 -9.19 2.44
C ASP A 29 -1.90 -7.69 2.66
N PRO A 30 -1.14 -7.29 3.70
CA PRO A 30 -0.82 -5.88 3.92
C PRO A 30 -0.10 -5.25 2.73
N THR A 31 -0.43 -3.99 2.44
CA THR A 31 0.14 -3.24 1.31
C THR A 31 0.88 -2.01 1.79
N VAL A 32 2.00 -1.68 1.14
CA VAL A 32 2.71 -0.40 1.33
C VAL A 32 2.91 0.29 -0.01
N SER A 33 2.73 1.61 -0.04
CA SER A 33 2.79 2.40 -1.27
C SER A 33 3.83 3.50 -1.18
N TYR A 34 4.55 3.72 -2.28
CA TYR A 34 5.54 4.77 -2.44
C TYR A 34 5.33 5.53 -3.75
N GLU A 35 5.66 6.81 -3.74
CA GLU A 35 5.72 7.65 -4.94
C GLU A 35 7.16 8.10 -5.15
N PHE A 36 7.71 7.77 -6.30
CA PHE A 36 9.08 8.05 -6.70
C PHE A 36 9.07 9.07 -7.84
N HIS A 37 9.46 10.29 -7.55
CA HIS A 37 9.80 11.31 -8.53
C HIS A 37 11.29 11.22 -8.83
N VAL A 38 11.61 10.75 -10.03
CA VAL A 38 12.99 10.54 -10.47
C VAL A 38 13.43 11.73 -11.30
N SER A 39 14.37 12.51 -10.76
CA SER A 39 14.81 13.77 -11.37
C SER A 39 16.29 14.01 -11.11
N TYR A 40 16.88 14.94 -11.87
CA TYR A 40 18.23 15.40 -11.62
C TYR A 40 18.29 16.39 -10.46
N ILE A 41 19.31 16.25 -9.61
CA ILE A 41 19.72 17.26 -8.65
C ILE A 41 21.22 17.51 -8.75
N THR A 42 21.69 18.63 -8.21
CA THR A 42 23.12 18.88 -8.00
C THR A 42 23.49 18.53 -6.56
N ALA A 43 24.42 17.60 -6.36
CA ALA A 43 24.90 17.17 -5.05
C ALA A 43 26.43 17.05 -5.03
N SER A 44 27.04 17.09 -3.84
CA SER A 44 28.51 17.03 -3.66
C SER A 44 28.95 15.87 -2.74
N PRO A 45 28.67 14.60 -3.08
CA PRO A 45 28.99 13.46 -2.20
C PRO A 45 30.49 13.31 -1.92
N LEU A 46 31.35 13.81 -2.82
CA LEU A 46 32.81 13.80 -2.71
C LEU A 46 33.41 15.22 -2.55
N GLY A 47 32.60 16.20 -2.14
CA GLY A 47 33.02 17.59 -1.95
C GLY A 47 33.07 18.44 -3.23
N VAL A 48 32.79 17.87 -4.40
CA VAL A 48 32.67 18.58 -5.68
C VAL A 48 31.23 18.47 -6.20
N PRO A 49 30.59 19.58 -6.64
CA PRO A 49 29.24 19.53 -7.21
C PRO A 49 29.17 18.69 -8.48
N GLN A 50 28.22 17.77 -8.52
CA GLN A 50 27.95 16.87 -9.63
C GLN A 50 26.43 16.74 -9.82
N GLN A 51 26.00 16.58 -11.06
CA GLN A 51 24.62 16.22 -11.36
C GLN A 51 24.42 14.72 -11.08
N VAL A 52 23.37 14.37 -10.34
CA VAL A 52 23.03 12.99 -10.00
C VAL A 52 21.54 12.77 -10.21
N ILE A 53 21.15 11.53 -10.51
CA ILE A 53 19.76 11.10 -10.51
C ILE A 53 19.35 10.82 -9.07
N ALA A 54 18.28 11.48 -8.62
CA ALA A 54 17.75 11.35 -7.27
C ALA A 54 16.30 10.88 -7.29
N VAL A 55 15.90 10.25 -6.19
CA VAL A 55 14.50 9.86 -5.96
C VAL A 55 13.94 10.78 -4.89
N ASN A 56 12.86 11.50 -5.20
CA ASN A 56 12.23 12.49 -4.33
C ASN A 56 13.22 13.56 -3.85
N GLY A 57 14.12 14.00 -4.73
CA GLY A 57 15.16 15.00 -4.44
C GLY A 57 16.23 14.55 -3.45
N LYS A 58 16.33 13.26 -3.14
CA LYS A 58 17.31 12.70 -2.19
C LYS A 58 18.33 11.79 -2.89
N PHE A 59 19.59 11.96 -2.49
CA PHE A 59 20.71 11.12 -2.92
C PHE A 59 21.58 10.75 -1.69
N PRO A 60 21.65 9.47 -1.28
CA PRO A 60 20.91 8.32 -1.84
C PRO A 60 19.39 8.46 -1.68
N GLY A 61 18.64 7.79 -2.55
CA GLY A 61 17.17 7.77 -2.50
C GLY A 61 16.62 7.17 -1.19
N PRO A 62 15.32 7.37 -0.91
CA PRO A 62 14.68 6.83 0.29
C PRO A 62 14.67 5.30 0.28
N ARG A 63 14.86 4.70 1.45
CA ARG A 63 14.75 3.25 1.62
C ARG A 63 13.29 2.80 1.60
N ILE A 64 12.99 1.78 0.81
CA ILE A 64 11.71 1.07 0.86
C ILE A 64 11.73 0.17 2.10
N ASN A 65 10.79 0.38 3.01
CA ASN A 65 10.67 -0.38 4.25
C ASN A 65 9.38 -1.21 4.21
N ALA A 66 9.52 -2.47 3.82
CA ALA A 66 8.43 -3.43 3.73
C ALA A 66 8.76 -4.69 4.53
N THR A 67 7.72 -5.36 5.04
CA THR A 67 7.84 -6.66 5.70
C THR A 67 7.67 -7.77 4.66
N THR A 68 8.30 -8.92 4.89
CA THR A 68 8.10 -10.12 4.06
C THR A 68 6.60 -10.41 3.89
N ASN A 69 6.20 -10.77 2.67
CA ASN A 69 4.81 -11.03 2.24
C ASN A 69 3.92 -9.78 2.09
N TYR A 70 4.47 -8.56 2.20
CA TYR A 70 3.70 -7.36 1.86
C TYR A 70 3.72 -7.13 0.35
N ASN A 71 2.61 -6.65 -0.19
CA ASN A 71 2.58 -6.13 -1.55
C ASN A 71 3.09 -4.69 -1.56
N VAL A 72 4.16 -4.43 -2.30
CA VAL A 72 4.77 -3.10 -2.41
C VAL A 72 4.35 -2.47 -3.74
N PHE A 73 3.67 -1.33 -3.67
CA PHE A 73 3.29 -0.52 -4.83
C PHE A 73 4.22 0.68 -4.94
N VAL A 74 4.91 0.83 -6.06
CA VAL A 74 5.75 2.01 -6.32
C VAL A 74 5.27 2.68 -7.59
N ASN A 75 4.73 3.89 -7.43
CA ASN A 75 4.39 4.75 -8.54
C ASN A 75 5.63 5.55 -8.94
N VAL A 76 6.12 5.36 -10.16
CA VAL A 76 7.34 6.01 -10.65
C VAL A 76 6.97 7.09 -11.66
N PHE A 77 7.37 8.32 -11.36
CA PHE A 77 7.29 9.47 -12.24
C PHE A 77 8.70 9.76 -12.76
N ASN A 78 8.94 9.44 -14.04
CA ASN A 78 10.18 9.79 -14.71
C ASN A 78 10.12 11.27 -15.12
N GLU A 79 10.89 12.12 -14.44
CA GLU A 79 11.03 13.55 -14.72
C GLU A 79 12.39 13.87 -15.38
N LEU A 80 13.13 12.83 -15.78
CA LEU A 80 14.34 12.97 -16.59
C LEU A 80 13.97 13.30 -18.04
N ASP A 81 14.93 13.84 -18.79
CA ASP A 81 14.84 14.03 -20.24
C ASP A 81 15.30 12.80 -21.03
N GLU A 82 15.45 11.66 -20.36
CA GLU A 82 15.89 10.37 -20.90
C GLU A 82 15.06 9.18 -20.36
N ASP A 83 15.16 8.04 -21.05
CA ASP A 83 14.47 6.82 -20.66
C ASP A 83 15.04 6.22 -19.36
N LEU A 84 14.16 5.75 -18.49
CA LEU A 84 14.50 5.19 -17.17
C LEU A 84 14.11 3.71 -17.06
N LEU A 85 15.03 2.89 -16.56
CA LEU A 85 14.77 1.52 -16.09
C LEU A 85 14.97 1.45 -14.57
N LEU A 86 13.94 1.02 -13.83
CA LEU A 86 14.00 0.74 -12.39
C LEU A 86 14.10 -0.77 -12.17
N THR A 87 15.01 -1.21 -11.29
CA THR A 87 15.16 -2.62 -10.88
C THR A 87 15.15 -2.74 -9.36
N TRP A 88 14.79 -3.93 -8.88
CA TRP A 88 14.74 -4.32 -7.48
C TRP A 88 15.99 -5.09 -7.06
#